data_AF-A0A7I8MXJ8-F1
#
_entry.id   AF-A0A7I8MXJ8-F1
#
_cell.length_a   1.000
_cell.length_b   1.000
_cell.length_c   1.000
_cell.angle_alpha   90.00
_cell.angle_beta   90.00
_cell.angle_gamma   90.00
#
_symmetry.space_group_name_H-M   'P 1'
#
loop_
_entity.id
_entity.type
_entity.pdbx_description
1 polymer ?
#
loop_
_entity_poly.entity_id
_entity_poly.type
_entity_poly.pdbx_seq_one_letter_code
_entity_poly.pdbx_strand_id
1 'polypeptide(L)'
;MEGEDDPVNHPLHLRIPYRFCSVCSEEYIDYIEYLKGRIDSDRYWHNETWVEAWGKWIDYQSTIDRYIKSKEFVQLLDELKSTTPDP
;
A
#
# COMPACT_ATOMS: atom_id res chain seq x y z
N MET A 1 -21.28 4.16 35.27
CA MET A 1 -22.22 4.02 34.14
C MET A 1 -21.33 3.86 32.94
N GLU A 2 -21.20 2.61 32.53
CA GLU A 2 -20.25 2.10 31.55
C GLU A 2 -20.47 2.76 30.18
N GLY A 3 -19.36 3.06 29.50
CA GLY A 3 -19.29 3.19 28.05
C GLY A 3 -18.11 2.33 27.65
N GLU A 4 -18.41 1.09 27.28
CA GLU A 4 -17.46 0.03 26.95
C GLU A 4 -16.49 0.50 25.86
N ASP A 5 -15.19 0.53 26.20
CA ASP A 5 -14.12 0.40 25.22
C ASP A 5 -14.25 -0.99 24.59
N ASP A 6 -15.07 -1.06 23.55
CA ASP A 6 -15.27 -2.26 22.74
C ASP A 6 -13.92 -2.57 22.06
N PRO A 7 -13.26 -3.72 22.35
CA PRO A 7 -12.02 -4.06 21.69
C PRO A 7 -12.39 -4.65 20.34
N VAL A 8 -12.75 -3.78 19.39
CA VAL A 8 -12.81 -4.15 17.97
C VAL A 8 -11.38 -4.48 17.58
N ASN A 9 -11.06 -5.76 17.77
CA ASN A 9 -9.98 -6.57 17.25
C ASN A 9 -9.17 -5.83 16.17
N HIS A 10 -8.25 -4.98 16.58
CA HIS A 10 -7.45 -4.19 15.65
C HIS A 10 -6.54 -5.17 14.92
N PRO A 11 -6.67 -5.35 13.59
CA PRO A 11 -6.02 -6.45 12.90
C PRO A 11 -4.49 -6.35 13.03
N LEU A 12 -3.93 -7.24 13.84
CA LEU A 12 -2.60 -7.85 13.75
C LEU A 12 -1.52 -6.98 13.07
N HIS A 13 -1.05 -5.90 13.69
CA HIS A 13 0.26 -5.26 13.45
C HIS A 13 0.83 -5.44 12.02
N LEU A 14 0.01 -5.20 11.00
CA LEU A 14 0.37 -5.51 9.62
C LEU A 14 1.48 -4.53 9.26
N ARG A 15 2.61 -5.03 8.77
CA ARG A 15 3.66 -4.15 8.26
C ARG A 15 3.14 -3.49 7.00
N ILE A 16 2.61 -2.28 7.15
CA ILE A 16 2.17 -1.47 6.03
C ILE A 16 3.42 -1.08 5.22
N PRO A 17 3.53 -1.53 3.95
CA PRO A 17 4.77 -1.38 3.19
C PRO A 17 4.95 0.04 2.62
N TYR A 18 3.88 0.82 2.54
CA TYR A 18 3.85 2.15 1.93
C TYR A 18 3.40 3.22 2.94
N ARG A 19 3.73 4.49 2.67
CA ARG A 19 3.27 5.61 3.49
C ARG A 19 1.81 5.93 3.18
N PHE A 20 0.90 5.19 3.82
CA PHE A 20 -0.53 5.45 3.73
C PHE A 20 -0.98 6.56 4.69
N CYS A 21 -2.02 7.29 4.29
CA CYS A 21 -2.86 8.00 5.26
C CYS A 21 -3.71 6.99 6.04
N SER A 22 -4.32 7.42 7.15
CA SER A 22 -5.13 6.54 8.01
C SER A 22 -6.19 5.74 7.24
N VAL A 23 -6.91 6.40 6.33
CA VAL A 23 -7.96 5.77 5.51
C VAL A 23 -7.38 4.72 4.57
N CYS A 24 -6.28 5.03 3.87
CA CYS A 24 -5.63 4.06 2.98
C CYS A 24 -5.03 2.88 3.76
N SER A 25 -4.60 3.09 5.01
CA SER A 25 -4.13 2.02 5.88
C SER A 25 -5.26 1.05 6.23
N GLU A 26 -6.43 1.56 6.59
CA GLU A 26 -7.61 0.75 6.91
C GLU A 26 -8.06 -0.08 5.70
N GLU A 27 -8.21 0.57 4.54
CA GLU A 27 -8.60 -0.12 3.31
C GLU A 27 -7.56 -1.17 2.86
N TYR A 28 -6.26 -0.89 3.03
CA TYR A 28 -5.21 -1.85 2.73
C TYR A 28 -5.29 -3.08 3.65
N ILE A 29 -5.57 -2.89 4.94
CA ILE A 29 -5.76 -3.99 5.88
C ILE A 29 -6.95 -4.84 5.45
N ASP A 30 -8.08 -4.21 5.12
CA ASP A 30 -9.26 -4.90 4.61
C ASP A 30 -8.94 -5.70 3.33
N TYR A 31 -8.13 -5.14 2.44
CA TYR A 31 -7.70 -5.82 1.21
C TYR A 31 -6.82 -7.05 1.52
N ILE A 32 -5.87 -6.93 2.46
CA ILE A 32 -5.03 -8.05 2.89
C ILE A 32 -5.86 -9.14 3.58
N GLU A 33 -6.85 -8.77 4.40
CA GLU A 33 -7.74 -9.74 5.03
C GLU A 33 -8.65 -10.45 4.02
N TYR A 34 -9.14 -9.73 3.00
CA TYR A 34 -9.82 -10.35 1.85
C TYR A 34 -8.94 -11.39 1.15
N LEU A 35 -7.68 -11.06 0.86
CA LEU A 35 -6.73 -12.00 0.22
C LEU A 35 -6.43 -13.24 1.08
N LYS A 36 -6.54 -13.15 2.42
CA LYS A 36 -6.38 -14.29 3.34
C LYS A 36 -7.60 -15.23 3.36
N GLY A 37 -8.61 -14.98 2.55
CA GLY A 37 -9.84 -15.78 2.51
C GLY A 37 -10.81 -15.45 3.64
N ARG A 38 -10.64 -14.31 4.33
CA ARG A 38 -11.68 -13.77 5.20
C ARG A 38 -12.70 -13.03 4.33
N ILE A 39 -13.67 -13.82 3.87
CA ILE A 39 -14.79 -13.38 3.04
C ILE A 39 -15.93 -13.06 4.00
N ASP A 40 -15.86 -11.93 4.68
CA ASP A 40 -17.10 -11.32 5.15
C ASP A 40 -16.92 -9.81 5.19
N SER A 41 -16.91 -9.23 4.00
CA SER A 41 -17.16 -7.81 3.89
C SER A 41 -18.66 -7.64 3.70
N ASP A 42 -19.38 -7.46 4.81
CA ASP A 42 -20.77 -6.98 4.83
C ASP A 42 -20.93 -5.59 4.13
N ARG A 43 -19.83 -4.98 3.67
CA ARG A 43 -19.80 -3.69 2.97
C ARG A 43 -20.06 -3.88 1.48
N TYR A 44 -21.10 -3.22 0.98
CA TYR A 44 -21.50 -3.25 -0.44
C TYR A 44 -20.45 -2.67 -1.41
N TRP A 45 -19.46 -1.93 -0.92
CA TRP A 45 -18.44 -1.28 -1.75
C TRP A 45 -17.13 -2.07 -1.87
N HIS A 46 -16.90 -3.14 -1.10
CA HIS A 46 -15.77 -4.06 -1.31
C HIS A 46 -16.13 -5.12 -2.35
N ASN A 47 -16.51 -4.66 -3.53
CA ASN A 47 -16.84 -5.51 -4.67
C ASN A 47 -15.59 -5.95 -5.44
N GLU A 48 -15.76 -6.76 -6.48
CA GLU A 48 -14.67 -7.25 -7.32
C GLU A 48 -13.81 -6.12 -7.91
N THR A 49 -14.44 -4.99 -8.29
CA THR A 49 -13.72 -3.83 -8.84
C THR A 49 -12.84 -3.15 -7.79
N TRP A 50 -13.27 -3.11 -6.52
CA TRP A 50 -12.45 -2.62 -5.42
C TRP A 50 -11.22 -3.52 -5.18
N VAL A 51 -11.42 -4.84 -5.21
CA VAL A 51 -10.31 -5.82 -5.10
C VAL A 51 -9.33 -5.67 -6.27
N GLU A 52 -9.85 -5.52 -7.49
CA GLU A 52 -9.06 -5.31 -8.69
C GLU A 52 -8.24 -4.00 -8.62
N ALA A 53 -8.87 -2.91 -8.15
CA ALA A 53 -8.21 -1.62 -7.99
C ALA A 53 -7.03 -1.70 -7.02
N TRP A 54 -7.22 -2.33 -5.86
CA TRP A 54 -6.14 -2.54 -4.89
C TRP A 54 -5.02 -3.43 -5.44
N GLY A 55 -5.35 -4.52 -6.13
CA GLY A 55 -4.36 -5.38 -6.78
C GLY A 55 -3.49 -4.62 -7.78
N LYS A 56 -4.12 -3.87 -8.69
CA LYS A 56 -3.42 -3.03 -9.67
C LYS A 56 -2.55 -1.96 -9.02
N TRP A 57 -3.02 -1.34 -7.94
CA TRP A 57 -2.26 -0.33 -7.22
C TRP A 57 -1.00 -0.94 -6.58
N ILE A 58 -1.11 -2.11 -5.94
CA ILE A 58 0.04 -2.82 -5.35
C ILE A 58 1.05 -3.23 -6.41
N ASP A 59 0.59 -3.77 -7.54
CA ASP A 59 1.45 -4.16 -8.67
C ASP A 59 2.19 -2.95 -9.25
N TYR A 60 1.50 -1.81 -9.37
CA TYR A 60 2.11 -0.56 -9.80
C TYR A 60 3.21 -0.13 -8.83
N GLN A 61 2.94 -0.08 -7.51
CA GLN A 61 3.96 0.30 -6.52
C GLN A 61 5.19 -0.62 -6.58
N SER A 62 4.97 -1.94 -6.61
CA SER A 62 6.05 -2.93 -6.74
C SER A 62 6.88 -2.74 -8.02
N THR A 63 6.22 -2.36 -9.12
CA THR A 63 6.90 -2.08 -10.39
C THR A 63 7.74 -0.81 -10.33
N ILE A 64 7.22 0.27 -9.73
CA ILE A 64 7.97 1.50 -9.49
C ILE A 64 9.18 1.24 -8.58
N ASP A 65 9.00 0.50 -7.48
CA ASP A 65 10.06 0.17 -6.53
C ASP A 65 11.22 -0.59 -7.20
N ARG A 66 10.91 -1.47 -8.16
CA ARG A 66 11.93 -2.16 -8.96
C ARG A 66 12.56 -1.24 -9.98
N TYR A 67 11.77 -0.41 -10.67
CA TYR A 67 12.26 0.51 -11.68
C TYR A 67 13.25 1.53 -11.12
N ILE A 68 12.97 2.15 -9.97
CA ILE A 68 13.89 3.12 -9.35
C ILE A 68 15.21 2.49 -8.89
N LYS A 69 15.25 1.15 -8.75
CA LYS A 69 16.45 0.35 -8.42
C LYS A 69 17.10 -0.27 -9.66
N SER A 70 16.54 -0.05 -10.85
CA SER A 70 17.10 -0.57 -12.10
C SER A 70 18.45 0.07 -12.39
N LYS A 71 19.32 -0.65 -13.09
CA LYS A 71 20.66 -0.16 -13.42
C LYS A 71 20.58 1.09 -14.28
N GLU A 72 19.62 1.09 -15.21
CA GLU A 72 19.35 2.16 -16.16
C GLU A 72 18.92 3.44 -15.44
N PHE A 73 18.02 3.34 -14.44
CA PHE A 73 17.58 4.51 -13.68
C PHE A 73 18.70 5.05 -12.75
N VAL A 74 19.47 4.17 -12.12
CA VAL A 74 20.62 4.57 -11.31
C VAL A 74 21.68 5.28 -12.16
N GLN A 75 22.00 4.73 -13.33
CA GLN A 75 22.92 5.36 -14.28
C GLN A 75 22.43 6.77 -14.69
N LEU A 76 21.14 6.91 -15.01
CA LEU A 76 20.55 8.21 -15.34
C LEU A 76 20.74 9.25 -14.21
N LEU A 77 20.55 8.84 -12.95
CA LEU A 77 20.75 9.75 -11.81
C LEU A 77 22.23 10.18 -11.65
N ASP A 78 23.16 9.28 -11.93
CA ASP A 78 24.59 9.59 -11.84
C ASP A 78 25.05 10.53 -12.96
N GLU A 79 24.54 10.34 -14.18
CA GLU A 79 24.76 11.26 -15.30
C GLU A 79 24.23 12.68 -14.98
N LEU A 80 23.03 12.79 -14.40
CA LEU A 80 22.45 14.08 -14.00
C LEU A 80 23.29 14.81 -12.94
N LYS A 81 23.77 14.10 -11.91
CA LYS A 81 24.64 14.69 -10.87
C LYS A 81 25.98 15.16 -11.44
N SER A 82 26.54 14.44 -12.40
CA SER A 82 27.81 14.82 -13.04
C SER A 82 27.69 16.05 -13.95
N THR A 83 26.48 16.39 -14.38
CA THR A 83 26.21 17.49 -15.31
C THR A 83 25.93 18.82 -14.59
N THR A 84 25.64 18.82 -13.30
CA THR A 84 25.54 20.04 -12.48
C THR A 84 26.93 20.50 -12.06
N PRO A 85 27.43 21.66 -12.54
CA PRO A 85 28.69 22.24 -12.06
C PRO A 85 28.54 22.66 -10.60
N ASP A 86 29.58 22.45 -9.78
CA ASP A 86 29.64 23.00 -8.41
C ASP A 86 29.48 24.54 -8.45
N PRO A 87 28.71 25.14 -7.52
CA PRO A 87 28.61 26.59 -7.38
C PRO A 87 29.91 27.26 -6.93
#